data_AF-A0A834RMF9-F1
#
_entry.id   AF-A0A834RMF9-F1
#
_cell.length_a   1.000
_cell.length_b   1.000
_cell.length_c   1.000
_cell.angle_alpha   90.00
_cell.angle_beta   90.00
_cell.angle_gamma   90.00
#
_symmetry.space_group_name_H-M   'P 1'
#
loop_
_entity.id
_entity.type
_entity.pdbx_description
1 polymer ?
#
loop_
_entity_poly.entity_id
_entity_poly.type
_entity_poly.pdbx_seq_one_letter_code
_entity_poly.pdbx_strand_id
1 'polypeptide(L)'
;MRGCKSLALIALSSLTTAGQTNYAQYVNPFIGAEGPTPGRAFGGGDIFVGGAVPYGVVKLGIDTYETNPQMAVLNGGFTPEGNVTAVSMIHVSGTGGCPKYGVISQMPLTTTSAPVDILNNRTYWQHRVGNDTARVGYFKTDLESGVRVELSGTAHAGILQYSFPAGEKNVLVDLTHRLPSARGSSCTQRYVDSEISISDDGTEYTGYGVYEAGWNEGAPYKVYFCGQFDSAPDQAKAFNAENSTTPDMGGKRRKARSRHDTVGALFTWNDTATASTLRSRVGDIVHFCGEGVCV
;
A
#
# COMPACT_ATOMS: atom_id res chain seq x y z
N MET A 1 -73.00 -34.28 -23.03
CA MET A 1 -71.96 -34.02 -22.00
C MET A 1 -71.33 -32.67 -22.30
N ARG A 2 -71.54 -31.68 -21.42
CA ARG A 2 -71.15 -30.27 -21.65
C ARG A 2 -69.67 -30.09 -21.38
N GLY A 3 -68.92 -29.59 -22.36
CA GLY A 3 -67.49 -29.31 -22.26
C GLY A 3 -67.21 -28.06 -21.41
N CYS A 4 -66.41 -28.22 -20.38
CA CYS A 4 -65.88 -27.13 -19.57
C CYS A 4 -64.48 -26.79 -20.10
N LYS A 5 -64.32 -25.62 -20.73
CA LYS A 5 -63.01 -25.10 -21.15
C LYS A 5 -62.47 -24.21 -20.03
N SER A 6 -61.53 -24.72 -19.24
CA SER A 6 -60.80 -23.91 -18.26
C SER A 6 -59.77 -23.05 -18.96
N LEU A 7 -59.97 -21.73 -18.95
CA LEU A 7 -58.99 -20.74 -19.39
C LEU A 7 -58.05 -20.45 -18.21
N ALA A 8 -56.81 -20.96 -18.25
CA ALA A 8 -55.79 -20.61 -17.28
C ALA A 8 -55.17 -19.25 -17.67
N LEU A 9 -55.47 -18.22 -16.89
CA LEU A 9 -54.86 -16.90 -17.04
C LEU A 9 -53.45 -16.95 -16.41
N ILE A 10 -52.41 -17.00 -17.24
CA ILE A 10 -51.03 -16.85 -16.78
C ILE A 10 -50.79 -15.34 -16.57
N ALA A 11 -50.79 -14.91 -15.31
CA ALA A 11 -50.38 -13.57 -14.95
C ALA A 11 -48.86 -13.45 -15.09
N LEU A 12 -48.40 -12.78 -16.16
CA LEU A 12 -47.01 -12.35 -16.31
C LEU A 12 -46.78 -11.20 -15.30
N SER A 13 -46.29 -11.54 -14.11
CA SER A 13 -45.79 -10.55 -13.15
C SER A 13 -44.44 -10.03 -13.66
N SER A 14 -44.46 -8.85 -14.28
CA SER A 14 -43.25 -8.09 -14.62
C SER A 14 -42.53 -7.73 -13.33
N LEU A 15 -41.45 -8.45 -13.01
CA LEU A 15 -40.51 -8.07 -11.96
C LEU A 15 -39.82 -6.78 -12.40
N THR A 16 -40.29 -5.64 -11.92
CA THR A 16 -39.55 -4.39 -11.99
C THR A 16 -38.38 -4.50 -11.02
N THR A 17 -37.19 -4.80 -11.53
CA THR A 17 -35.94 -4.56 -10.80
C THR A 17 -35.86 -3.06 -10.51
N ALA A 18 -36.20 -2.66 -9.29
CA ALA A 18 -35.87 -1.34 -8.80
C ALA A 18 -34.34 -1.21 -8.82
N GLY A 19 -33.81 -0.40 -9.72
CA GLY A 19 -32.38 -0.13 -9.78
C GLY A 19 -31.92 0.47 -8.46
N GLN A 20 -31.08 -0.25 -7.73
CA GLN A 20 -30.49 0.25 -6.49
C GLN A 20 -29.66 1.51 -6.82
N THR A 21 -29.98 2.64 -6.19
CA THR A 21 -29.21 3.88 -6.36
C THR A 21 -27.80 3.67 -5.80
N ASN A 22 -26.79 3.81 -6.65
CA ASN A 22 -25.39 3.74 -6.23
C ASN A 22 -24.97 5.09 -5.62
N TYR A 23 -25.03 5.23 -4.29
CA TYR A 23 -24.59 6.46 -3.62
C TYR A 23 -23.06 6.66 -3.63
N ALA A 24 -22.28 5.59 -3.82
CA ALA A 24 -20.82 5.68 -3.81
C ALA A 24 -20.27 6.58 -4.94
N GLN A 25 -21.05 6.82 -5.99
CA GLN A 25 -20.68 7.72 -7.10
C GLN A 25 -20.55 9.19 -6.67
N TYR A 26 -21.17 9.58 -5.55
CA TYR A 26 -21.12 10.96 -5.05
C TYR A 26 -19.90 11.23 -4.16
N VAL A 27 -19.18 10.18 -3.75
CA VAL A 27 -17.99 10.33 -2.91
C VAL A 27 -16.80 10.65 -3.81
N ASN A 28 -16.17 11.80 -3.55
CA ASN A 28 -14.87 12.15 -4.13
C ASN A 28 -13.79 12.01 -3.04
N PRO A 29 -12.95 10.95 -3.07
CA PRO A 29 -11.91 10.74 -2.07
C PRO A 29 -10.80 11.79 -2.05
N PHE A 30 -10.72 12.69 -3.05
CA PHE A 30 -9.73 13.76 -3.09
C PHE A 30 -10.16 15.01 -2.30
N ILE A 31 -11.41 15.10 -1.83
CA ILE A 31 -11.87 16.27 -1.06
C ILE A 31 -11.13 16.33 0.29
N GLY A 32 -10.23 17.30 0.41
CA GLY A 32 -9.33 17.48 1.56
C GLY A 32 -7.87 17.10 1.29
N ALA A 33 -7.53 16.60 0.10
CA ALA A 33 -6.14 16.36 -0.30
C ALA A 33 -5.39 17.66 -0.63
N GLU A 34 -6.12 18.72 -0.99
CA GLU A 34 -5.61 20.05 -1.30
C GLU A 34 -6.13 21.08 -0.29
N GLY A 35 -5.30 22.07 0.00
CA GLY A 35 -5.70 23.26 0.73
C GLY A 35 -6.16 24.39 -0.17
N PRO A 36 -6.07 25.66 0.27
CA PRO A 36 -6.52 26.81 -0.50
C PRO A 36 -5.67 27.11 -1.75
N THR A 37 -4.49 26.49 -1.88
CA THR A 37 -3.63 26.62 -3.06
C THR A 37 -3.70 25.34 -3.88
N PRO A 38 -4.18 25.39 -5.14
CA PRO A 38 -4.25 24.20 -6.01
C PRO A 38 -2.89 23.52 -6.16
N GLY A 39 -2.89 22.19 -6.22
CA GLY A 39 -1.68 21.36 -6.32
C GLY A 39 -0.91 21.22 -5.00
N ARG A 40 -1.34 21.89 -3.91
CA ARG A 40 -0.61 21.88 -2.63
C ARG A 40 -1.42 21.26 -1.51
N ALA A 41 -0.77 20.36 -0.77
CA ALA A 41 -1.36 19.78 0.45
C ALA A 41 -1.44 20.79 1.61
N PHE A 42 -0.67 21.88 1.60
CA PHE A 42 -0.68 22.90 2.65
C PHE A 42 -2.06 23.48 2.92
N GLY A 43 -2.53 23.35 4.16
CA GLY A 43 -3.87 23.81 4.56
C GLY A 43 -5.01 22.87 4.12
N GLY A 44 -4.67 21.69 3.59
CA GLY A 44 -5.61 20.59 3.35
C GLY A 44 -6.04 19.89 4.63
N GLY A 45 -6.82 18.83 4.47
CA GLY A 45 -7.45 18.09 5.55
C GLY A 45 -6.68 16.87 6.05
N ASP A 46 -5.44 16.65 5.61
CA ASP A 46 -4.60 15.49 6.01
C ASP A 46 -5.29 14.13 5.79
N ILE A 47 -6.11 14.04 4.76
CA ILE A 47 -6.93 12.87 4.49
C ILE A 47 -6.12 11.70 3.96
N PHE A 48 -6.64 10.50 4.16
CA PHE A 48 -6.20 9.32 3.43
C PHE A 48 -6.87 9.25 2.05
N VAL A 49 -6.10 8.93 1.01
CA VAL A 49 -6.59 8.63 -0.34
C VAL A 49 -6.08 7.25 -0.75
N GLY A 50 -7.00 6.29 -0.90
CA GLY A 50 -6.62 4.91 -1.20
C GLY A 50 -7.79 3.92 -1.18
N GLY A 51 -7.45 2.63 -1.22
CA GLY A 51 -8.40 1.53 -1.12
C GLY A 51 -8.70 1.17 0.33
N ALA A 52 -9.95 1.38 0.75
CA ALA A 52 -10.45 0.99 2.07
C ALA A 52 -11.97 0.75 2.05
N VAL A 53 -12.45 -0.02 3.03
CA VAL A 53 -13.87 -0.15 3.37
C VAL A 53 -14.19 0.63 4.64
N PRO A 54 -15.48 0.96 4.91
CA PRO A 54 -15.87 1.56 6.18
C PRO A 54 -15.33 0.80 7.38
N TYR A 55 -14.65 1.51 8.28
CA TYR A 55 -14.06 0.97 9.51
C TYR A 55 -12.97 -0.10 9.34
N GLY A 56 -12.43 -0.28 8.12
CA GLY A 56 -11.33 -1.22 7.88
C GLY A 56 -10.03 -0.82 8.58
N VAL A 57 -9.29 -1.83 9.08
CA VAL A 57 -7.94 -1.66 9.61
C VAL A 57 -6.98 -1.35 8.46
N VAL A 58 -7.05 -2.14 7.39
CA VAL A 58 -6.28 -1.91 6.16
C VAL A 58 -6.81 -0.68 5.43
N LYS A 59 -5.89 0.23 5.14
CA LYS A 59 -6.09 1.45 4.35
C LYS A 59 -4.93 1.54 3.38
N LEU A 60 -5.08 0.87 2.25
CA LEU A 60 -4.02 0.69 1.27
C LEU A 60 -3.88 1.95 0.41
N GLY A 61 -2.75 2.64 0.51
CA GLY A 61 -2.52 3.92 -0.17
C GLY A 61 -1.07 4.09 -0.61
N ILE A 62 -0.85 5.05 -1.50
CA ILE A 62 0.50 5.51 -1.81
C ILE A 62 0.99 6.44 -0.70
N ASP A 63 2.28 6.35 -0.40
CA ASP A 63 2.97 7.26 0.50
C ASP A 63 3.73 8.28 -0.34
N THR A 64 3.45 9.55 -0.19
CA THR A 64 4.08 10.61 -0.99
C THR A 64 5.06 11.44 -0.18
N TYR A 65 5.97 12.11 -0.89
CA TYR A 65 6.82 13.15 -0.32
C TYR A 65 6.89 14.35 -1.27
N GLU A 66 6.58 15.52 -0.75
CA GLU A 66 6.83 16.77 -1.48
C GLU A 66 8.25 17.28 -1.20
N THR A 67 8.94 17.68 -2.27
CA THR A 67 10.30 18.21 -2.19
C THR A 67 10.40 19.53 -1.44
N ASN A 68 9.29 20.28 -1.33
CA ASN A 68 9.17 21.50 -0.53
C ASN A 68 8.52 21.18 0.84
N PRO A 69 9.32 20.91 1.89
CA PRO A 69 8.80 20.52 3.20
C PRO A 69 8.02 21.64 3.92
N GLN A 70 8.16 22.90 3.51
CA GLN A 70 7.39 24.01 4.08
C GLN A 70 5.93 23.98 3.66
N MET A 71 5.63 23.31 2.53
CA MET A 71 4.29 23.18 1.95
C MET A 71 3.70 21.77 2.13
N ALA A 72 4.50 20.83 2.60
CA ALA A 72 4.12 19.44 2.75
C ALA A 72 3.35 19.20 4.06
N VAL A 73 2.13 18.68 3.96
CA VAL A 73 1.36 18.12 5.08
C VAL A 73 0.89 16.75 4.60
N LEU A 74 1.33 15.67 5.25
CA LEU A 74 1.20 14.31 4.74
C LEU A 74 0.88 13.30 5.84
N ASN A 75 -0.11 13.59 6.67
CA ASN A 75 -0.47 12.65 7.75
C ASN A 75 -1.32 11.47 7.25
N GLY A 76 -2.06 11.64 6.15
CA GLY A 76 -2.81 10.58 5.49
C GLY A 76 -2.05 9.83 4.39
N GLY A 77 -0.77 10.16 4.18
CA GLY A 77 0.12 9.54 3.20
C GLY A 77 0.04 10.11 1.78
N PHE A 78 -1.00 10.87 1.45
CA PHE A 78 -1.19 11.42 0.11
C PHE A 78 -0.97 12.93 0.08
N THR A 79 -0.26 13.39 -0.95
CA THR A 79 -0.20 14.79 -1.39
C THR A 79 -0.44 14.86 -2.90
N PRO A 80 -0.95 15.96 -3.46
CA PRO A 80 -1.28 16.04 -4.89
C PRO A 80 -0.07 15.96 -5.83
N GLU A 81 1.01 16.66 -5.50
CA GLU A 81 2.20 16.77 -6.36
C GLU A 81 3.43 16.01 -5.83
N GLY A 82 3.29 15.30 -4.71
CA GLY A 82 4.41 14.56 -4.10
C GLY A 82 4.85 13.35 -4.92
N ASN A 83 6.12 12.99 -4.76
CA ASN A 83 6.69 11.77 -5.33
C ASN A 83 6.21 10.57 -4.53
N VAL A 84 5.84 9.48 -5.20
CA VAL A 84 5.53 8.20 -4.56
C VAL A 84 6.82 7.61 -4.00
N THR A 85 6.81 7.38 -2.70
CA THR A 85 7.93 6.82 -1.94
C THR A 85 7.73 5.34 -1.65
N ALA A 86 6.47 4.91 -1.54
CA ALA A 86 6.06 3.54 -1.28
C ALA A 86 4.54 3.38 -1.47
N VAL A 87 4.04 2.14 -1.35
CA VAL A 87 2.63 1.80 -1.16
C VAL A 87 2.52 1.03 0.15
N SER A 88 1.70 1.50 1.10
CA SER A 88 1.67 0.93 2.45
C SER A 88 0.26 0.59 2.93
N MET A 89 0.18 -0.30 3.93
CA MET A 89 -1.06 -0.96 4.33
C MET A 89 -1.93 -0.17 5.33
N ILE A 90 -1.32 0.72 6.12
CA ILE A 90 -1.98 1.34 7.27
C ILE A 90 -1.77 2.85 7.23
N HIS A 91 -2.86 3.59 7.38
CA HIS A 91 -2.91 5.05 7.40
C HIS A 91 -3.87 5.56 8.47
N VAL A 92 -3.71 6.83 8.86
CA VAL A 92 -4.75 7.60 9.54
C VAL A 92 -5.32 8.62 8.57
N SER A 93 -6.49 9.19 8.87
CA SER A 93 -7.07 10.25 8.04
C SER A 93 -7.46 11.42 8.93
N GLY A 94 -7.03 12.62 8.57
CA GLY A 94 -7.43 13.87 9.22
C GLY A 94 -6.73 14.20 10.53
N THR A 95 -5.61 13.54 10.84
CA THR A 95 -4.81 13.91 12.01
C THR A 95 -3.87 15.05 11.67
N GLY A 96 -3.69 16.00 12.58
CA GLY A 96 -2.62 17.00 12.48
C GLY A 96 -1.34 16.56 13.20
N GLY A 97 -0.27 17.36 13.07
CA GLY A 97 1.00 17.13 13.75
C GLY A 97 1.98 16.30 12.92
N CYS A 98 2.67 15.35 13.56
CA CYS A 98 3.63 14.46 12.90
C CYS A 98 2.95 13.25 12.24
N PRO A 99 3.37 12.83 11.04
CA PRO A 99 2.83 11.64 10.39
C PRO A 99 2.95 10.38 11.26
N LYS A 100 1.94 9.51 11.15
CA LYS A 100 1.89 8.20 11.78
C LYS A 100 1.41 7.15 10.79
N TYR A 101 1.94 5.94 10.92
CA TYR A 101 1.79 4.82 9.99
C TYR A 101 2.53 5.04 8.66
N GLY A 102 1.94 4.63 7.53
CA GLY A 102 2.68 4.43 6.27
C GLY A 102 3.60 3.22 6.35
N VAL A 103 3.18 2.16 7.04
CA VAL A 103 4.05 1.04 7.45
C VAL A 103 3.66 -0.26 6.75
N ILE A 104 4.59 -1.21 6.72
CA ILE A 104 4.51 -2.45 5.94
C ILE A 104 4.28 -2.11 4.48
N SER A 105 5.35 -1.67 3.83
CA SER A 105 5.25 -1.13 2.48
C SER A 105 5.78 -2.06 1.40
N GLN A 106 5.26 -1.86 0.20
CA GLN A 106 5.78 -2.37 -1.06
C GLN A 106 6.13 -1.19 -1.97
N MET A 107 7.20 -1.31 -2.73
CA MET A 107 7.53 -0.40 -3.83
C MET A 107 7.80 -1.22 -5.10
N PRO A 108 7.03 -1.01 -6.19
CA PRO A 108 7.34 -1.65 -7.46
C PRO A 108 8.53 -0.94 -8.13
N LEU A 109 9.51 -1.72 -8.61
CA LEU A 109 10.70 -1.23 -9.30
C LEU A 109 10.89 -1.96 -10.62
N THR A 110 11.24 -1.24 -11.69
CA THR A 110 11.59 -1.82 -13.01
C THR A 110 13.06 -2.16 -13.16
N THR A 111 13.89 -1.79 -12.17
CA THR A 111 15.29 -2.18 -12.05
C THR A 111 15.75 -2.06 -10.61
N THR A 112 16.70 -2.89 -10.20
CA THR A 112 17.42 -2.76 -8.91
C THR A 112 18.88 -2.35 -9.10
N SER A 113 19.28 -2.02 -10.33
CA SER A 113 20.62 -1.54 -10.65
C SER A 113 20.69 -0.01 -10.58
N ALA A 114 21.91 0.53 -10.52
CA ALA A 114 22.13 1.97 -10.53
C ALA A 114 21.31 2.67 -11.62
N PRO A 115 20.60 3.78 -11.31
CA PRO A 115 20.78 4.60 -10.11
C PRO A 115 20.01 4.13 -8.86
N VAL A 116 19.23 3.05 -8.93
CA VAL A 116 18.45 2.53 -7.80
C VAL A 116 19.37 1.91 -6.75
N ASP A 117 19.18 2.32 -5.49
CA ASP A 117 19.76 1.74 -4.29
C ASP A 117 18.64 1.48 -3.28
N ILE A 118 18.39 0.20 -3.00
CA ILE A 118 17.30 -0.23 -2.11
C ILE A 118 17.50 0.19 -0.64
N LEU A 119 18.70 0.62 -0.26
CA LEU A 119 18.98 1.18 1.06
C LEU A 119 18.83 2.71 1.13
N ASN A 120 18.68 3.37 -0.02
CA ASN A 120 18.48 4.80 -0.12
C ASN A 120 17.20 5.11 -0.91
N ASN A 121 16.10 5.27 -0.19
CA ASN A 121 14.78 5.40 -0.80
C ASN A 121 14.63 6.52 -1.84
N ARG A 122 15.38 7.61 -1.67
CA ARG A 122 15.36 8.75 -2.62
C ARG A 122 15.79 8.38 -4.03
N THR A 123 16.52 7.27 -4.21
CA THR A 123 16.98 6.81 -5.52
C THR A 123 15.89 6.17 -6.37
N TYR A 124 14.79 5.74 -5.74
CA TYR A 124 13.69 5.05 -6.42
C TYR A 124 12.33 5.70 -6.23
N TRP A 125 12.26 6.89 -5.62
CA TRP A 125 11.03 7.67 -5.61
C TRP A 125 10.56 7.96 -7.02
N GLN A 126 9.24 7.94 -7.23
CA GLN A 126 8.65 8.04 -8.56
C GLN A 126 7.73 9.25 -8.64
N HIS A 127 7.87 10.05 -9.70
CA HIS A 127 6.83 10.99 -10.08
C HIS A 127 5.61 10.22 -10.60
N ARG A 128 4.43 10.80 -10.40
CA ARG A 128 3.18 10.32 -11.02
C ARG A 128 2.99 10.99 -12.38
N VAL A 129 2.39 10.26 -13.31
CA VAL A 129 2.10 10.73 -14.66
C VAL A 129 0.59 10.76 -14.87
N GLY A 130 0.08 11.90 -15.32
CA GLY A 130 -1.36 12.09 -15.50
C GLY A 130 -2.11 12.25 -14.18
N ASN A 131 -3.41 11.95 -14.20
CA ASN A 131 -4.29 12.13 -13.05
C ASN A 131 -4.55 10.82 -12.31
N ASP A 132 -4.45 10.88 -10.99
CA ASP A 132 -4.88 9.80 -10.12
C ASP A 132 -6.39 9.59 -10.21
N THR A 133 -6.82 8.35 -10.01
CA THR A 133 -8.24 7.98 -9.94
C THR A 133 -8.54 7.42 -8.57
N ALA A 134 -9.49 8.03 -7.85
CA ALA A 134 -9.97 7.51 -6.58
C ALA A 134 -11.49 7.45 -6.57
N ARG A 135 -12.03 6.36 -6.03
CA ARG A 135 -13.46 6.17 -5.71
C ARG A 135 -13.55 5.28 -4.48
N VAL A 136 -14.75 5.12 -3.92
CA VAL A 136 -14.96 4.25 -2.75
C VAL A 136 -14.34 2.86 -2.99
N GLY A 137 -13.39 2.49 -2.13
CA GLY A 137 -12.69 1.20 -2.16
C GLY A 137 -11.64 1.02 -3.26
N TYR A 138 -11.31 2.04 -4.06
CA TYR A 138 -10.35 1.90 -5.16
C TYR A 138 -9.51 3.14 -5.39
N PHE A 139 -8.22 2.92 -5.62
CA PHE A 139 -7.28 3.95 -6.04
C PHE A 139 -6.41 3.45 -7.20
N LYS A 140 -6.05 4.35 -8.11
CA LYS A 140 -5.12 4.10 -9.22
C LYS A 140 -4.21 5.30 -9.43
N THR A 141 -2.93 5.01 -9.65
CA THR A 141 -1.94 5.97 -10.14
C THR A 141 -1.04 5.33 -11.20
N ASP A 142 -0.41 6.17 -12.03
CA ASP A 142 0.55 5.77 -13.06
C ASP A 142 1.91 6.41 -12.70
N LEU A 143 2.98 5.63 -12.64
CA LEU A 143 4.32 6.09 -12.27
C LEU A 143 5.18 6.40 -13.51
N GLU A 144 6.16 7.28 -13.36
CA GLU A 144 7.11 7.64 -14.44
C GLU A 144 7.90 6.44 -14.99
N SER A 145 8.17 5.43 -14.17
CA SER A 145 8.72 4.13 -14.59
C SER A 145 7.84 3.35 -15.57
N GLY A 146 6.61 3.80 -15.82
CA GLY A 146 5.61 3.11 -16.63
C GLY A 146 4.80 2.06 -15.86
N VAL A 147 5.05 1.89 -14.56
CA VAL A 147 4.26 0.99 -13.71
C VAL A 147 2.94 1.66 -13.35
N ARG A 148 1.82 0.99 -13.63
CA ARG A 148 0.51 1.35 -13.09
C ARG A 148 0.28 0.64 -11.77
N VAL A 149 -0.17 1.38 -10.76
CA VAL A 149 -0.51 0.89 -9.43
C VAL A 149 -2.02 1.00 -9.22
N GLU A 150 -2.66 -0.10 -8.87
CA GLU A 150 -4.08 -0.15 -8.51
C GLU A 150 -4.25 -0.82 -7.15
N LEU A 151 -5.07 -0.20 -6.29
CA LEU A 151 -5.20 -0.58 -4.88
C LEU A 151 -6.67 -0.75 -4.50
N SER A 152 -6.97 -1.78 -3.72
CA SER A 152 -8.26 -1.95 -3.06
C SER A 152 -8.07 -2.62 -1.69
N GLY A 153 -9.04 -2.42 -0.79
CA GLY A 153 -8.96 -2.88 0.59
C GLY A 153 -10.27 -3.51 1.05
N THR A 154 -10.15 -4.42 2.00
CA THR A 154 -11.22 -4.99 2.84
C THR A 154 -10.96 -4.58 4.30
N ALA A 155 -11.66 -5.19 5.26
CA ALA A 155 -11.44 -4.85 6.66
C ALA A 155 -10.01 -5.16 7.15
N HIS A 156 -9.44 -6.28 6.71
CA HIS A 156 -8.16 -6.83 7.20
C HIS A 156 -7.18 -7.27 6.09
N ALA A 157 -7.56 -7.10 4.84
CA ALA A 157 -6.71 -7.44 3.69
C ALA A 157 -6.81 -6.38 2.61
N GLY A 158 -5.74 -6.21 1.84
CA GLY A 158 -5.66 -5.36 0.67
C GLY A 158 -5.15 -6.13 -0.53
N ILE A 159 -5.46 -5.62 -1.72
CA ILE A 159 -4.90 -6.11 -2.98
C ILE A 159 -4.21 -4.97 -3.70
N LEU A 160 -2.94 -5.20 -4.03
CA LEU A 160 -2.12 -4.38 -4.89
C LEU A 160 -2.06 -5.05 -6.25
N GLN A 161 -2.33 -4.30 -7.31
CA GLN A 161 -2.13 -4.74 -8.67
C GLN A 161 -1.13 -3.81 -9.35
N TYR A 162 -0.01 -4.36 -9.76
CA TYR A 162 1.03 -3.66 -10.50
C TYR A 162 0.99 -4.11 -11.95
N SER A 163 0.75 -3.18 -12.88
CA SER A 163 0.94 -3.45 -14.31
C SER A 163 2.30 -2.89 -14.71
N PHE A 164 3.27 -3.78 -14.89
CA PHE A 164 4.62 -3.44 -15.29
C PHE A 164 4.74 -3.33 -16.82
N PRO A 165 5.61 -2.44 -17.32
CA PRO A 165 6.05 -2.52 -18.71
C PRO A 165 6.80 -3.84 -18.98
N ALA A 166 7.12 -4.12 -20.24
CA ALA A 166 8.05 -5.19 -20.58
C ALA A 166 9.41 -4.93 -19.90
N GLY A 167 10.09 -5.98 -19.47
CA GLY A 167 11.29 -5.84 -18.63
C GLY A 167 11.25 -6.68 -17.36
N GLU A 168 12.23 -6.38 -16.50
CA GLU A 168 12.36 -6.87 -15.13
C GLU A 168 11.26 -6.26 -14.24
N LYS A 169 10.73 -7.07 -13.32
CA LYS A 169 9.76 -6.61 -12.31
C LYS A 169 10.33 -6.92 -10.94
N ASN A 170 10.34 -5.92 -10.09
CA ASN A 170 10.72 -6.10 -8.71
C ASN A 170 9.66 -5.53 -7.78
N VAL A 171 9.48 -6.19 -6.64
CA VAL A 171 8.72 -5.65 -5.52
C VAL A 171 9.66 -5.60 -4.33
N LEU A 172 9.95 -4.39 -3.86
CA LEU A 172 10.71 -4.13 -2.65
C LEU A 172 9.74 -4.04 -1.47
N VAL A 173 9.82 -4.97 -0.53
CA VAL A 173 9.16 -4.86 0.77
C VAL A 173 10.13 -4.21 1.75
N ASP A 174 9.80 -3.00 2.25
CA ASP A 174 10.63 -2.27 3.21
C ASP A 174 9.89 -2.15 4.55
N LEU A 175 10.39 -2.83 5.58
CA LEU A 175 9.78 -2.79 6.91
C LEU A 175 10.22 -1.60 7.75
N THR A 176 11.19 -0.82 7.28
CA THR A 176 11.67 0.39 7.96
C THR A 176 11.02 1.66 7.46
N HIS A 177 10.39 1.56 6.28
CA HIS A 177 9.57 2.61 5.73
C HIS A 177 8.44 3.01 6.66
N ARG A 178 8.14 4.31 6.61
CA ARG A 178 7.10 5.02 7.34
C ARG A 178 6.84 6.31 6.60
N LEU A 179 5.67 6.91 6.84
CA LEU A 179 5.39 8.23 6.26
C LEU A 179 6.55 9.19 6.54
N PRO A 180 7.17 9.76 5.49
CA PRO A 180 8.25 10.70 5.65
C PRO A 180 7.81 11.88 6.51
N SER A 181 8.66 12.36 7.41
CA SER A 181 8.40 13.61 8.12
C SER A 181 9.26 14.72 7.53
N ALA A 182 8.62 15.71 6.90
CA ALA A 182 9.24 16.93 6.40
C ALA A 182 9.86 17.78 7.52
N ARG A 183 9.35 17.65 8.75
CA ARG A 183 9.81 18.37 9.94
C ARG A 183 10.42 17.35 10.90
N GLY A 184 11.72 17.46 11.17
CA GLY A 184 12.41 16.70 12.22
C GLY A 184 11.95 17.11 13.62
N SER A 185 10.67 16.91 13.90
CA SER A 185 9.97 17.24 15.13
C SER A 185 10.21 16.16 16.18
N SER A 186 10.10 16.52 17.45
CA SER A 186 10.16 15.58 18.58
C SER A 186 9.12 14.45 18.48
N CYS A 187 8.00 14.67 17.79
CA CYS A 187 6.96 13.67 17.57
C CYS A 187 7.16 12.77 16.34
N THR A 188 8.31 12.81 15.66
CA THR A 188 8.53 12.01 14.43
C THR A 188 8.45 10.51 14.72
N GLN A 189 7.69 9.77 13.90
CA GLN A 189 7.61 8.31 14.00
C GLN A 189 8.98 7.66 13.75
N ARG A 190 9.28 6.61 14.52
CA ARG A 190 10.53 5.85 14.42
C ARG A 190 10.26 4.37 14.21
N TYR A 191 11.14 3.75 13.43
CA TYR A 191 11.27 2.29 13.34
C TYR A 191 12.00 1.75 14.59
N VAL A 192 11.65 0.55 15.02
CA VAL A 192 12.17 -0.07 16.25
C VAL A 192 12.72 -1.48 16.02
N ASP A 193 11.93 -2.37 15.46
CA ASP A 193 12.27 -3.78 15.27
C ASP A 193 11.42 -4.34 14.13
N SER A 194 11.90 -5.37 13.46
CA SER A 194 11.10 -6.11 12.50
C SER A 194 11.65 -7.49 12.23
N GLU A 195 10.81 -8.32 11.65
CA GLU A 195 11.20 -9.61 11.12
C GLU A 195 10.41 -9.89 9.85
N ILE A 196 11.07 -10.46 8.85
CA ILE A 196 10.45 -10.98 7.64
C ILE A 196 10.90 -12.42 7.41
N SER A 197 9.96 -13.27 7.02
CA SER A 197 10.16 -14.65 6.60
C SER A 197 9.46 -14.88 5.26
N ILE A 198 10.15 -15.50 4.32
CA ILE A 198 9.69 -15.82 2.97
C ILE A 198 9.50 -17.33 2.90
N SER A 199 8.39 -17.75 2.32
CA SER A 199 8.07 -19.16 2.01
C SER A 199 9.11 -19.81 1.09
N ASP A 200 9.15 -21.14 1.06
CA ASP A 200 10.14 -21.89 0.26
C ASP A 200 9.97 -21.70 -1.25
N ASP A 201 8.76 -21.45 -1.75
CA ASP A 201 8.51 -21.12 -3.16
C ASP A 201 8.66 -19.61 -3.46
N GLY A 202 8.77 -18.76 -2.43
CA GLY A 202 8.93 -17.32 -2.57
C GLY A 202 7.65 -16.54 -2.87
N THR A 203 6.49 -17.22 -2.99
CA THR A 203 5.21 -16.59 -3.32
C THR A 203 4.61 -15.88 -2.11
N GLU A 204 4.87 -16.38 -0.91
CA GLU A 204 4.38 -15.84 0.35
C GLU A 204 5.49 -15.29 1.23
N TYR A 205 5.15 -14.28 2.01
CA TYR A 205 6.01 -13.74 3.05
C TYR A 205 5.18 -13.29 4.26
N THR A 206 5.75 -13.42 5.45
CA THR A 206 5.10 -13.06 6.73
C THR A 206 6.09 -12.34 7.62
N GLY A 207 5.60 -11.63 8.62
CA GLY A 207 6.47 -10.94 9.54
C GLY A 207 5.77 -10.02 10.49
N TYR A 208 6.58 -9.16 11.10
CA TYR A 208 6.10 -8.04 11.89
C TYR A 208 7.00 -6.81 11.73
N GLY A 209 6.41 -5.63 11.90
CA GLY A 209 7.14 -4.37 12.10
C GLY A 209 6.74 -3.73 13.43
N VAL A 210 7.70 -3.14 14.12
CA VAL A 210 7.50 -2.38 15.36
C VAL A 210 7.92 -0.94 15.12
N TYR A 211 7.02 -0.02 15.48
CA TYR A 211 7.20 1.41 15.29
C TYR A 211 6.72 2.15 16.54
N GLU A 212 7.20 3.37 16.77
CA GLU A 212 6.84 4.19 17.94
C GLU A 212 6.71 5.66 17.55
N ALA A 213 6.21 6.49 18.48
CA ALA A 213 5.97 7.92 18.30
C ALA A 213 4.92 8.21 17.19
N GLY A 214 5.11 9.29 16.43
CA GLY A 214 4.06 9.94 15.64
C GLY A 214 3.36 11.04 16.45
N TRP A 215 2.32 11.67 15.88
CA TRP A 215 1.62 12.80 16.54
C TRP A 215 1.17 12.52 17.99
N ASN A 216 0.85 11.26 18.31
CA ASN A 216 0.39 10.86 19.64
C ASN A 216 1.53 10.48 20.60
N GLU A 217 2.80 10.59 20.17
CA GLU A 217 4.01 10.24 20.94
C GLU A 217 3.93 8.88 21.63
N GLY A 218 3.26 7.93 20.98
CA GLY A 218 2.89 6.66 21.58
C GLY A 218 4.06 5.71 21.82
N ALA A 219 3.87 4.81 22.78
CA ALA A 219 4.73 3.65 23.00
C ALA A 219 4.82 2.77 21.73
N PRO A 220 5.84 1.90 21.63
CA PRO A 220 5.97 0.98 20.50
C PRO A 220 4.72 0.15 20.26
N TYR A 221 4.28 0.10 19.00
CA TYR A 221 3.20 -0.74 18.53
C TYR A 221 3.74 -1.73 17.49
N LYS A 222 3.19 -2.95 17.50
CA LYS A 222 3.60 -4.03 16.59
C LYS A 222 2.48 -4.30 15.59
N VAL A 223 2.84 -4.39 14.32
CA VAL A 223 1.95 -4.78 13.22
C VAL A 223 2.46 -6.09 12.67
N TYR A 224 1.63 -7.13 12.72
CA TYR A 224 1.91 -8.39 12.02
C TYR A 224 1.29 -8.37 10.64
N PHE A 225 1.96 -8.97 9.67
CA PHE A 225 1.51 -8.95 8.29
C PHE A 225 1.83 -10.25 7.57
N CYS A 226 1.08 -10.49 6.51
CA CYS A 226 1.41 -11.43 5.47
C CYS A 226 1.23 -10.80 4.09
N GLY A 227 1.90 -11.36 3.10
CA GLY A 227 1.66 -11.06 1.70
C GLY A 227 1.85 -12.29 0.82
N GLN A 228 1.10 -12.34 -0.28
CA GLN A 228 1.14 -13.42 -1.26
C GLN A 228 1.07 -12.83 -2.67
N PHE A 229 2.00 -13.23 -3.53
CA PHE A 229 1.99 -12.90 -4.96
C PHE A 229 1.18 -13.93 -5.76
N ASP A 230 0.54 -13.49 -6.85
CA ASP A 230 -0.21 -14.37 -7.75
C ASP A 230 0.67 -15.15 -8.74
N SER A 231 1.98 -14.92 -8.73
CA SER A 231 2.97 -15.68 -9.48
C SER A 231 4.27 -15.82 -8.68
N ALA A 232 4.95 -16.95 -8.83
CA ALA A 232 6.22 -17.19 -8.15
C ALA A 232 7.34 -16.33 -8.74
N PRO A 233 8.15 -15.64 -7.91
CA PRO A 233 9.31 -14.89 -8.36
C PRO A 233 10.46 -15.83 -8.75
N ASP A 234 11.31 -15.38 -9.67
CA ASP A 234 12.56 -16.07 -9.99
C ASP A 234 13.57 -15.97 -8.84
N GLN A 235 13.55 -14.84 -8.11
CA GLN A 235 14.35 -14.65 -6.91
C GLN A 235 13.54 -13.98 -5.80
N ALA A 236 13.67 -14.50 -4.58
CA ALA A 236 13.14 -13.88 -3.38
C ALA A 236 14.22 -13.89 -2.30
N LYS A 237 14.67 -12.71 -1.87
CA LYS A 237 15.76 -12.55 -0.91
C LYS A 237 15.36 -11.56 0.18
N ALA A 238 15.40 -12.00 1.42
CA ALA A 238 15.36 -11.11 2.57
C ALA A 238 16.73 -10.44 2.76
N PHE A 239 16.72 -9.23 3.31
CA PHE A 239 17.94 -8.46 3.57
C PHE A 239 17.93 -7.73 4.90
N ASN A 240 19.13 -7.44 5.38
CA ASN A 240 19.43 -6.56 6.51
C ASN A 240 20.59 -5.63 6.13
N ALA A 241 20.58 -4.41 6.63
CA ALA A 241 21.69 -3.48 6.48
C ALA A 241 21.79 -2.58 7.70
N GLU A 242 22.85 -2.76 8.48
CA GLU A 242 23.11 -1.96 9.67
C GLU A 242 24.32 -1.09 9.41
N ASN A 243 24.11 0.23 9.30
CA ASN A 243 25.17 1.20 9.01
C ASN A 243 26.06 0.84 7.80
N SER A 244 25.51 0.11 6.83
CA SER A 244 26.19 -0.35 5.62
C SER A 244 25.59 0.31 4.39
N THR A 245 26.42 0.58 3.39
CA THR A 245 26.00 1.01 2.05
C THR A 245 25.67 -0.18 1.14
N THR A 246 25.84 -1.40 1.63
CA THR A 246 25.53 -2.64 0.90
C THR A 246 24.64 -3.55 1.76
N PRO A 247 23.50 -4.03 1.22
CA PRO A 247 22.63 -4.93 1.95
C PRO A 247 23.25 -6.33 2.04
N ASP A 248 23.14 -6.95 3.21
CA ASP A 248 23.36 -8.39 3.36
C ASP A 248 22.14 -9.13 2.81
N MET A 249 22.24 -9.51 1.55
CA MET A 249 21.26 -10.30 0.80
C MET A 249 21.64 -11.78 0.88
N GLY A 250 20.67 -12.69 1.12
CA GLY A 250 20.95 -14.12 0.88
C GLY A 250 20.21 -15.13 1.73
N GLY A 251 19.04 -14.83 2.24
CA GLY A 251 18.22 -15.81 2.94
C GLY A 251 16.73 -15.57 2.77
N LYS A 252 15.94 -16.48 3.32
CA LYS A 252 14.47 -16.36 3.38
C LYS A 252 13.99 -15.70 4.66
N ARG A 253 14.85 -15.50 5.65
CA ARG A 253 14.49 -14.88 6.92
C ARG A 253 15.52 -13.85 7.34
N ARG A 254 15.03 -12.69 7.81
CA ARG A 254 15.84 -11.62 8.41
C ARG A 254 15.08 -11.03 9.58
N LYS A 255 15.81 -10.76 10.66
CA LYS A 255 15.33 -10.05 11.84
C LYS A 255 16.25 -8.87 12.10
N ALA A 256 15.70 -7.76 12.52
CA ALA A 256 16.47 -6.59 12.89
C ALA A 256 17.42 -6.90 14.04
N ARG A 257 18.68 -6.48 13.91
CA ARG A 257 19.68 -6.58 14.98
C ARG A 257 19.66 -5.38 15.91
N SER A 258 19.23 -4.23 15.39
CA SER A 258 19.07 -2.99 16.13
C SER A 258 18.03 -2.08 15.47
N ARG A 259 17.74 -0.94 16.12
CA ARG A 259 16.84 0.11 15.59
C ARG A 259 17.40 0.83 14.35
N HIS A 260 18.67 0.58 14.00
CA HIS A 260 19.35 1.15 12.84
C HIS A 260 19.48 0.17 11.67
N ASP A 261 18.97 -1.05 11.83
CA ASP A 261 19.03 -2.09 10.81
C ASP A 261 17.87 -1.91 9.81
N THR A 262 18.20 -1.65 8.54
CA THR A 262 17.22 -1.66 7.44
C THR A 262 16.89 -3.11 7.11
N VAL A 263 15.64 -3.51 7.28
CA VAL A 263 15.17 -4.88 7.04
C VAL A 263 14.05 -4.89 6.01
N GLY A 264 14.13 -5.84 5.09
CA GLY A 264 13.13 -5.99 4.05
C GLY A 264 13.31 -7.27 3.22
N ALA A 265 12.60 -7.33 2.12
CA ALA A 265 12.77 -8.37 1.11
C ALA A 265 12.65 -7.80 -0.30
N LEU A 266 13.40 -8.38 -1.23
CA LEU A 266 13.34 -8.09 -2.64
C LEU A 266 12.86 -9.34 -3.39
N PHE A 267 11.78 -9.17 -4.15
CA PHE A 267 11.21 -10.19 -5.02
C PHE A 267 11.41 -9.75 -6.46
N THR A 268 11.95 -10.63 -7.30
CA THR A 268 12.31 -10.34 -8.68
C THR A 268 11.71 -11.38 -9.61
N TRP A 269 11.05 -10.90 -10.66
CA TRP A 269 10.65 -11.66 -11.83
C TRP A 269 11.50 -11.17 -13.01
N ASN A 270 12.25 -12.09 -13.60
CA ASN A 270 13.17 -11.81 -14.69
C ASN A 270 12.44 -11.32 -15.93
N ASP A 271 13.22 -10.71 -16.82
CA ASP A 271 12.76 -9.97 -17.99
C ASP A 271 11.67 -10.71 -18.79
N THR A 272 10.46 -10.14 -18.75
CA THR A 272 9.35 -10.61 -19.58
C THR A 272 9.28 -9.79 -20.85
N ALA A 273 9.29 -10.47 -22.01
CA ALA A 273 9.21 -9.85 -23.34
C ALA A 273 7.93 -9.01 -23.57
N THR A 274 6.95 -9.09 -22.66
CA THR A 274 5.67 -8.40 -22.75
C THR A 274 5.29 -7.76 -21.42
N ALA A 275 4.68 -6.59 -21.49
CA ALA A 275 4.02 -5.96 -20.33
C ALA A 275 3.05 -6.94 -19.67
N SER A 276 2.99 -6.91 -18.35
CA SER A 276 2.18 -7.88 -17.60
C SER A 276 1.85 -7.39 -16.20
N THR A 277 0.81 -8.02 -15.64
CA THR A 277 0.27 -7.68 -14.32
C THR A 277 0.79 -8.65 -13.28
N LEU A 278 1.17 -8.12 -12.12
CA LEU A 278 1.49 -8.84 -10.90
C LEU A 278 0.52 -8.38 -9.81
N ARG A 279 -0.09 -9.32 -9.08
CA ARG A 279 -0.93 -8.98 -7.93
C ARG A 279 -0.27 -9.43 -6.64
N SER A 280 -0.39 -8.60 -5.62
CA SER A 280 -0.02 -8.92 -4.25
C SER A 280 -1.24 -8.77 -3.36
N ARG A 281 -1.63 -9.84 -2.66
CA ARG A 281 -2.61 -9.79 -1.57
C ARG A 281 -1.83 -9.62 -0.28
N VAL A 282 -2.18 -8.62 0.52
CA VAL A 282 -1.54 -8.36 1.81
C VAL A 282 -2.59 -8.27 2.89
N GLY A 283 -2.27 -8.67 4.12
CA GLY A 283 -3.23 -8.63 5.22
C GLY A 283 -2.54 -8.41 6.55
N ASP A 284 -3.29 -7.87 7.51
CA ASP A 284 -2.86 -7.92 8.91
C ASP A 284 -3.10 -9.33 9.46
N ILE A 285 -2.08 -9.87 10.13
CA ILE A 285 -2.26 -11.13 10.86
C ILE A 285 -2.87 -10.76 12.21
N VAL A 286 -4.17 -10.99 12.35
CA VAL A 286 -4.84 -10.86 13.65
C VAL A 286 -4.50 -12.10 14.48
N HIS A 287 -3.67 -11.92 15.51
CA HIS A 287 -3.39 -12.99 16.48
C HIS A 287 -4.64 -13.27 17.34
N PHE A 288 -5.43 -14.26 16.94
CA PHE A 288 -6.35 -14.96 17.84
C PHE A 288 -5.73 -16.32 18.18
N CYS A 289 -5.30 -16.50 19.42
CA CYS A 289 -4.89 -17.80 19.98
C CYS A 289 -3.68 -18.52 19.33
N GLY A 290 -2.57 -17.82 19.09
CA GLY A 290 -1.25 -18.46 18.94
C GLY A 290 -0.93 -19.07 17.56
N GLU A 291 -1.90 -19.11 16.64
CA GLU A 291 -1.67 -19.40 15.23
C GLU A 291 -2.07 -18.16 14.41
N GLY A 292 -1.08 -17.51 13.80
CA GLY A 292 -1.32 -16.41 12.89
C GLY A 292 -1.84 -16.95 11.57
N VAL A 293 -3.14 -16.80 11.30
CA VAL A 293 -3.70 -17.07 9.97
C VAL A 293 -3.48 -15.83 9.11
N CYS A 294 -2.87 -16.02 7.94
CA CYS A 294 -2.91 -15.01 6.89
C CYS A 294 -4.35 -14.96 6.36
N VAL A 295 -5.06 -13.86 6.65
CA VAL A 295 -6.48 -13.66 6.28
C VAL A 295 -6.61 -13.21 4.84
#